data_AF-A0A4S1E6I5-F1
#
_entry.id   AF-A0A4S1E6I5-F1
#
_cell.length_a   1.000
_cell.length_b   1.000
_cell.length_c   1.000
_cell.angle_alpha   90.00
_cell.angle_beta   90.00
_cell.angle_gamma   90.00
#
_symmetry.space_group_name_H-M   'P 1'
#
loop_
_entity.id
_entity.type
_entity.pdbx_description
1 polymer ?
#
loop_
_entity_poly.entity_id
_entity_poly.type
_entity_poly.pdbx_seq_one_letter_code
_entity_poly.pdbx_strand_id
1 'polypeptide(L)' 'RFLSQPFHVAEVFTGAPGKFVTLSETLRGFKMIVDGECDALPEQAFYMVGGIDEAFEKAKNL' A
#
# COMPACT_ATOMS: atom_id res chain seq x y z
N ARG A 1 -8.48 1.11 1.53
CA ARG A 1 -7.70 0.34 2.54
C ARG A 1 -6.26 0.86 2.74
N PHE A 2 -5.79 1.82 1.93
CA PHE A 2 -4.39 2.24 1.83
C PHE A 2 -3.72 2.83 3.08
N LEU A 3 -4.49 3.20 4.13
CA LEU A 3 -3.93 3.63 5.42
C LEU A 3 -3.31 2.49 6.24
N SER A 4 -3.59 1.23 5.90
CA SER A 4 -2.95 0.07 6.53
C SER A 4 -1.56 -0.15 5.97
N GLN A 5 -0.59 -0.45 6.84
CA GLN A 5 0.78 -0.79 6.44
C GLN A 5 1.35 -1.91 7.33
N PRO A 6 2.25 -2.75 6.82
CA PRO A 6 2.98 -3.72 7.63
C PRO A 6 3.99 -3.00 8.53
N PHE A 7 3.86 -3.18 9.84
CA PHE A 7 4.78 -2.62 10.82
C PHE A 7 5.94 -3.58 11.11
N HIS A 8 7.16 -3.05 11.21
CA HIS A 8 8.35 -3.81 11.58
C HIS A 8 8.18 -4.56 12.91
N VAL A 9 7.55 -3.93 13.91
CA VAL A 9 7.28 -4.58 15.21
C VAL A 9 6.23 -5.69 15.14
N ALA A 10 5.39 -5.69 14.10
CA ALA A 10 4.33 -6.66 13.90
C ALA A 10 4.78 -7.86 13.05
N GLU A 11 5.99 -7.82 12.47
CA GLU A 11 6.53 -8.88 11.60
C GLU A 11 6.60 -10.23 12.35
N VAL A 12 6.98 -10.21 13.63
CA VAL A 12 7.08 -11.43 14.46
C VAL A 12 5.74 -12.15 14.66
N PHE A 13 4.61 -11.45 14.50
CA PHE A 13 3.26 -12.01 14.67
C PHE A 13 2.56 -12.28 13.33
N THR A 14 2.88 -11.50 12.30
CA THR A 14 2.19 -11.54 11.00
C THR A 14 2.97 -12.27 9.91
N GLY A 15 4.29 -12.44 10.08
CA GLY A 15 5.19 -12.96 9.05
C GLY A 15 5.40 -12.04 7.85
N ALA A 16 4.75 -10.87 7.83
CA ALA A 16 4.88 -9.88 6.76
C ALA A 16 5.98 -8.87 7.11
N PRO A 17 6.98 -8.64 6.23
CA PRO A 17 8.06 -7.72 6.51
C PRO A 17 7.55 -6.30 6.66
N GLY A 18 8.02 -5.62 7.71
CA GLY A 18 7.70 -4.21 7.95
C GLY A 18 8.14 -3.32 6.80
N LYS A 19 7.38 -2.25 6.55
CA LYS A 19 7.73 -1.27 5.51
C LYS A 19 7.71 0.15 6.06
N PHE A 20 8.73 0.90 5.70
CA PHE A 20 8.81 2.33 6.00
C PHE A 20 8.49 3.11 4.73
N VAL A 21 7.55 4.04 4.84
CA VAL A 21 7.04 4.83 3.72
C VAL A 21 7.46 6.27 3.95
N THR A 22 8.16 6.86 2.99
CA THR A 22 8.54 8.26 3.14
C THR A 22 7.32 9.18 3.01
N LEU A 23 7.44 10.40 3.55
CA LEU A 23 6.38 11.41 3.41
C LEU A 23 6.09 11.71 1.93
N SER A 24 7.14 11.80 1.10
CA SER A 24 7.01 12.07 -0.34
C SER A 24 6.20 10.98 -1.05
N GLU A 25 6.49 9.72 -0.77
CA GLU A 25 5.76 8.58 -1.34
C GLU A 25 4.32 8.51 -0.84
N THR A 26 4.10 8.83 0.44
CA THR A 26 2.76 8.91 1.02
C THR A 26 1.92 9.96 0.30
N LEU A 27 2.45 11.18 0.14
CA LEU A 27 1.76 12.27 -0.56
C LEU A 27 1.46 11.90 -2.02
N ARG A 28 2.42 11.29 -2.72
CA ARG A 28 2.22 10.80 -4.09
C ARG A 28 1.09 9.78 -4.16
N GLY A 29 1.11 8.75 -3.31
CA GLY A 29 0.11 7.68 -3.32
C GLY A 29 -1.30 8.21 -3.01
N PHE A 30 -1.43 9.06 -1.98
CA PHE A 30 -2.73 9.67 -1.67
C PHE A 30 -3.23 10.59 -2.78
N LYS A 31 -2.34 11.36 -3.43
CA LYS A 31 -2.72 12.20 -4.56
C LYS A 31 -3.28 11.36 -5.72
N MET A 32 -2.60 10.30 -6.11
CA MET A 32 -3.07 9.40 -7.20
C MET A 32 -4.43 8.77 -6.89
N ILE A 33 -4.65 8.35 -5.64
CA ILE A 33 -5.94 7.79 -5.21
C ILE A 33 -7.06 8.85 -5.27
N VAL A 34 -6.80 10.08 -4.80
CA VAL A 34 -7.80 11.16 -4.81
C VAL A 34 -8.09 11.66 -6.23
N ASP A 35 -7.08 11.66 -7.10
CA ASP A 35 -7.21 12.05 -8.50
C ASP A 35 -7.90 10.95 -9.36
N GLY A 36 -8.23 9.79 -8.78
CA GLY A 36 -8.95 8.68 -9.43
C GLY A 36 -8.06 7.79 -10.32
N GLU A 37 -6.75 7.98 -10.30
CA GLU A 37 -5.80 7.22 -11.14
C GLU A 37 -5.74 5.73 -10.77
N CYS A 38 -6.22 5.37 -9.57
CA CYS A 38 -6.14 4.02 -9.03
C CYS A 38 -7.50 3.29 -8.97
N ASP A 39 -8.57 3.87 -9.53
CA ASP A 39 -9.95 3.36 -9.41
C ASP A 39 -10.17 1.98 -10.07
N ALA A 40 -9.32 1.63 -11.05
CA ALA A 40 -9.37 0.32 -11.69
C ALA A 40 -8.77 -0.81 -10.83
N LEU A 41 -8.06 -0.48 -9.75
CA LEU A 41 -7.42 -1.47 -8.88
C LEU A 41 -8.44 -2.07 -7.89
N PRO A 42 -8.40 -3.39 -7.62
CA PRO A 42 -9.26 -4.00 -6.63
C PRO A 42 -8.91 -3.48 -5.22
N GLU A 43 -9.92 -3.30 -4.35
CA GLU A 43 -9.71 -2.76 -2.99
C GLU A 43 -8.67 -3.54 -2.17
N GLN A 44 -8.58 -4.85 -2.39
CA GLN A 44 -7.67 -5.77 -1.73
C GLN A 44 -6.19 -5.47 -2.05
N ALA A 45 -5.93 -4.85 -3.21
CA ALA A 45 -4.59 -4.43 -3.60
C ALA A 45 -4.02 -3.34 -2.67
N PHE A 46 -4.88 -2.53 -2.04
CA PHE A 46 -4.47 -1.46 -1.13
C PHE A 46 -4.32 -1.90 0.33
N TYR A 47 -4.50 -3.20 0.63
CA TYR A 47 -4.42 -3.70 2.00
C TYR A 47 -3.01 -4.16 2.35
N MET A 48 -2.48 -3.70 3.49
CA MET A 48 -1.15 -4.05 4.02
C MET A 48 -0.04 -3.90 2.98
N VAL A 49 0.05 -2.72 2.37
CA VAL A 49 1.10 -2.36 1.40
C VAL A 49 1.97 -1.24 1.96
N GLY A 50 3.24 -1.18 1.52
CA GLY A 50 4.15 -0.09 1.88
C GLY A 50 3.96 1.16 1.02
N GLY A 51 3.52 1.04 -0.22
CA GLY A 51 3.39 2.20 -1.10
C GLY A 51 2.41 1.95 -2.23
N ILE A 52 2.17 3.00 -3.03
CA ILE A 52 1.21 2.90 -4.13
C ILE A 52 1.68 1.93 -5.20
N ASP A 53 2.99 1.86 -5.46
CA ASP A 53 3.58 0.95 -6.46
C ASP A 53 3.34 -0.52 -6.07
N GLU A 54 3.37 -0.83 -4.77
CA GLU A 54 3.06 -2.17 -4.28
C GLU A 54 1.58 -2.52 -4.42
N ALA A 55 0.68 -1.54 -4.36
CA ALA A 55 -0.72 -1.77 -4.67
C ALA A 55 -0.88 -2.18 -6.15
N PHE A 56 -0.17 -1.53 -7.07
CA PHE A 56 -0.15 -1.94 -8.47
C PHE A 56 0.43 -3.35 -8.67
N GLU A 57 1.55 -3.68 -8.02
CA GLU A 57 2.13 -5.03 -8.11
C GLU A 57 1.21 -6.09 -7.50
N LYS A 58 0.54 -5.78 -6.38
CA LYS A 58 -0.41 -6.69 -5.76
C LYS A 58 -1.65 -6.91 -6.61
N ALA A 59 -2.13 -5.86 -7.28
CA ALA A 59 -3.27 -5.95 -8.19
C ALA A 59 -3.00 -6.85 -9.40
N LYS A 60 -1.76 -6.97 -9.88
CA LYS A 60 -1.40 -7.90 -10.97
C LYS A 60 -1.53 -9.38 -10.58
N ASN A 61 -1.50 -9.66 -9.28
CA ASN A 61 -1.53 -11.01 -8.72
C ASN A 61 -2.90 -11.37 -8.12
N LEU A 62 -3.93 -10.55 -8.34
CA LEU A 62 -5.31 -10.72 -7.89
C LEU A 62 -6.24 -10.92 -9.09
#